data_AF-A0A661D7H9-F1
#
_entry.id   AF-A0A661D7H9-F1
#
_cell.length_a   1.000
_cell.length_b   1.000
_cell.length_c   1.000
_cell.angle_alpha   90.00
_cell.angle_beta   90.00
_cell.angle_gamma   90.00
#
_symmetry.space_group_name_H-M   'P 1'
#
loop_
_entity.id
_entity.type
_entity.pdbx_description
1 polymer ?
#
loop_
_entity_poly.entity_id
_entity_poly.type
_entity_poly.pdbx_seq_one_letter_code
_entity_poly.pdbx_strand_id
1 'polypeptide(L)'
;MTALKKPTFTEALAYWQDNFPQFAEACLQIRTKEGDIKTLSLNKAQLYIHEKLEQQRAETGKVRAIILKGRQQGCCLSPDTLITMANLTSKPIDEVVPGDRILSVDEEIGPAGAKKKKSPRKMRAATVEAKAEHVSGMYEISLSNGTTLKSTGNHRWLSRKRGGCEPIWRDVDHLKVGDVIRCAVTEPENICRTFKGGWVGGVLDADGSCSTSGAARISFSQVAGRVLDEYKGFLRDSNIGFYETIDTRTKAGEYTKLGNKPVHCVRVDSFPSMAKLVALSGPIRFDIAGIYEGRKLSASSTLFEAWPKIESIRYVGETRVIDLQTSTKTFIANGAVSHNSTLIEARYYWRTIFRSGVRTFILAHEKDSTSSIYEMAKRYHENCP
;
A
#
# COMPACT_ATOMS: atom_id res chain seq x y z
N MET A 1 -20.41 -0.45 52.07
CA MET A 1 -19.54 -0.60 50.90
C MET A 1 -18.14 -0.96 51.40
N THR A 2 -17.78 -2.22 51.34
CA THR A 2 -16.46 -2.72 51.75
C THR A 2 -15.40 -2.19 50.80
N ALA A 3 -14.45 -1.41 51.32
CA ALA A 3 -13.33 -0.89 50.52
C ALA A 3 -12.51 -2.07 49.98
N LEU A 4 -12.43 -2.20 48.65
CA LEU A 4 -11.60 -3.19 47.99
C LEU A 4 -10.14 -2.99 48.44
N LYS A 5 -9.57 -4.01 49.08
CA LYS A 5 -8.16 -4.03 49.51
C LYS A 5 -7.27 -3.85 48.28
N LYS A 6 -6.39 -2.85 48.27
CA LYS A 6 -5.42 -2.66 47.18
C LYS A 6 -4.46 -3.86 47.16
N PRO A 7 -4.20 -4.47 46.00
CA PRO A 7 -3.27 -5.59 45.89
C PRO A 7 -1.85 -5.14 46.28
N THR A 8 -1.12 -6.04 46.92
CA THR A 8 0.31 -5.88 47.20
C THR A 8 1.12 -5.93 45.90
N PHE A 9 2.36 -5.42 45.90
CA PHE A 9 3.22 -5.45 44.72
C PHE A 9 3.40 -6.85 44.15
N THR A 10 3.57 -7.86 45.00
CA THR A 10 3.72 -9.26 44.60
C THR A 10 2.44 -9.83 43.99
N GLU A 11 1.27 -9.48 44.52
CA GLU A 11 -0.04 -9.90 43.98
C GLU A 11 -0.31 -9.23 42.63
N ALA A 12 0.02 -7.94 42.49
CA ALA A 12 -0.09 -7.22 41.22
C ALA A 12 0.89 -7.76 40.17
N LEU A 13 2.12 -8.09 40.58
CA LEU A 13 3.14 -8.67 39.71
C LEU A 13 2.70 -10.06 39.22
N ALA A 14 2.21 -10.92 40.11
CA ALA A 14 1.67 -12.23 39.75
C ALA A 14 0.47 -12.11 38.79
N TYR A 15 -0.41 -11.15 39.03
CA TYR A 15 -1.52 -10.86 38.11
C TYR A 15 -1.03 -10.52 36.70
N TRP A 16 -0.06 -9.60 36.56
CA TRP A 16 0.48 -9.23 35.25
C TRP A 16 1.29 -10.34 34.56
N GLN A 17 1.90 -11.23 35.33
CA GLN A 17 2.63 -12.40 34.82
C GLN A 17 1.72 -13.41 34.11
N ASP A 18 0.47 -13.54 34.58
CA ASP A 18 -0.47 -14.56 34.08
C ASP A 18 -1.54 -13.98 33.15
N ASN A 19 -1.73 -12.65 33.13
CA ASN A 19 -2.80 -12.00 32.37
C ASN A 19 -2.24 -11.13 31.24
N PHE A 20 -1.74 -11.77 30.16
CA PHE A 20 -1.16 -11.06 29.02
C PHE A 20 -2.10 -10.05 28.35
N PRO A 21 -3.37 -10.37 28.05
CA PRO A 21 -4.23 -9.41 27.34
C PRO A 21 -4.40 -8.10 28.11
N GLN A 22 -4.61 -8.21 29.43
CA GLN A 22 -4.76 -7.08 30.32
C GLN A 22 -3.42 -6.34 30.46
N PHE A 23 -2.29 -7.07 30.55
CA PHE A 23 -0.96 -6.46 30.58
C PHE A 23 -0.65 -5.69 29.30
N ALA A 24 -1.01 -6.25 28.14
CA ALA A 24 -0.83 -5.60 26.85
C ALA A 24 -1.57 -4.28 26.77
N GLU A 25 -2.82 -4.26 27.22
CA GLU A 25 -3.67 -3.07 27.21
C GLU A 25 -3.27 -2.02 28.26
N ALA A 26 -2.67 -2.43 29.38
CA ALA A 26 -2.27 -1.52 30.45
C ALA A 26 -0.83 -1.00 30.33
N CYS A 27 0.09 -1.84 29.84
CA CYS A 27 1.53 -1.61 29.99
C CYS A 27 2.30 -1.62 28.67
N LEU A 28 1.80 -2.31 27.63
CA LEU A 28 2.52 -2.38 26.35
C LEU A 28 2.15 -1.20 25.47
N GLN A 29 3.09 -0.26 25.37
CA GLN A 29 2.92 0.93 24.55
C GLN A 29 3.50 0.73 23.15
N ILE A 30 2.63 0.79 22.14
CA ILE A 30 3.00 0.80 20.74
C ILE A 30 3.09 2.24 20.26
N ARG A 31 4.15 2.57 19.51
CA ARG A 31 4.17 3.81 18.76
C ARG A 31 3.32 3.62 17.52
N THR A 32 2.23 4.34 17.47
CA THR A 32 1.46 4.52 16.25
C THR A 32 2.33 5.22 15.22
N LYS A 33 1.96 5.12 13.95
CA LYS A 33 2.73 5.75 12.88
C LYS A 33 2.61 7.28 12.88
N GLU A 34 1.64 7.84 13.61
CA GLU A 34 1.54 9.27 13.89
C GLU A 34 2.58 9.76 14.91
N GLY A 35 3.36 8.85 15.51
CA GLY A 35 4.32 9.16 16.56
C GLY A 35 3.70 9.12 17.96
N ASP A 36 2.38 9.05 18.04
CA ASP A 36 1.62 8.94 19.29
C ASP A 36 1.84 7.56 19.91
N ILE A 37 1.92 7.56 21.23
CA ILE A 37 2.13 6.37 22.03
C ILE A 37 0.76 5.89 22.52
N LYS A 38 0.34 4.70 22.10
CA LYS A 38 -0.93 4.08 22.50
C LYS A 38 -0.69 2.70 23.10
N THR A 39 -1.62 2.24 23.91
CA THR A 39 -1.56 0.88 24.46
C THR A 39 -1.95 -0.18 23.42
N LEU A 40 -1.38 -1.38 23.55
CA LEU A 40 -1.61 -2.49 22.64
C LEU A 40 -2.86 -3.28 23.06
N SER A 41 -3.95 -3.11 22.32
CA SER A 41 -5.14 -3.97 22.46
C SER A 41 -5.04 -5.18 21.53
N LEU A 42 -5.31 -6.38 22.06
CA LEU A 42 -5.21 -7.62 21.31
C LEU A 42 -6.49 -7.90 20.49
N ASN A 43 -6.35 -8.23 19.21
CA ASN A 43 -7.48 -8.65 18.37
C ASN A 43 -7.82 -10.15 18.55
N LYS A 44 -8.94 -10.62 17.98
CA LYS A 44 -9.41 -12.02 18.12
C LYS A 44 -8.37 -13.08 17.75
N ALA A 45 -7.61 -12.83 16.70
CA ALA A 45 -6.53 -13.73 16.27
C ALA A 45 -5.39 -13.83 17.27
N GLN A 46 -5.04 -12.68 17.84
CA GLN A 46 -3.98 -12.53 18.82
C GLN A 46 -4.36 -13.25 20.11
N LEU A 47 -5.64 -13.16 20.49
CA LEU A 47 -6.22 -13.92 21.58
C LEU A 47 -6.18 -15.42 21.30
N TYR A 48 -6.65 -15.88 20.12
CA TYR A 48 -6.60 -17.30 19.75
C TYR A 48 -5.18 -17.88 19.78
N ILE A 49 -4.20 -17.16 19.19
CA ILE A 49 -2.79 -17.57 19.24
C ILE A 49 -2.31 -17.61 20.69
N HIS A 50 -2.63 -16.61 21.49
CA HIS A 50 -2.25 -16.60 22.90
C HIS A 50 -2.85 -17.81 23.64
N GLU A 51 -4.15 -18.06 23.51
CA GLU A 51 -4.86 -19.19 24.10
C GLU A 51 -4.22 -20.53 23.72
N LYS A 52 -3.92 -20.76 22.44
CA LYS A 52 -3.29 -22.01 21.99
C LYS A 52 -1.88 -22.21 22.54
N LEU A 53 -1.13 -21.13 22.70
CA LEU A 53 0.22 -21.19 23.26
C LEU A 53 0.19 -21.41 24.78
N GLU A 54 -0.77 -20.82 25.49
CA GLU A 54 -0.97 -21.08 26.92
C GLU A 54 -1.53 -22.49 27.17
N GLN A 55 -2.42 -22.97 26.30
CA GLN A 55 -2.88 -24.36 26.30
C GLN A 55 -1.70 -25.33 26.18
N GLN A 56 -0.85 -25.17 25.16
CA GLN A 56 0.34 -26.02 24.99
C GLN A 56 1.28 -25.93 26.20
N ARG A 57 1.45 -24.73 26.77
CA ARG A 57 2.29 -24.51 27.96
C ARG A 57 1.75 -25.27 29.17
N ALA A 58 0.44 -25.24 29.40
CA ALA A 58 -0.21 -25.97 30.48
C ALA A 58 -0.07 -27.49 30.31
N GLU A 59 -0.21 -27.98 29.08
CA GLU A 59 -0.14 -29.42 28.77
C GLU A 59 1.29 -29.99 28.83
N THR A 60 2.28 -29.24 28.35
CA THR A 60 3.62 -29.79 28.08
C THR A 60 4.75 -29.11 28.86
N GLY A 61 4.45 -28.04 29.62
CA GLY A 61 5.43 -27.21 30.32
C GLY A 61 6.34 -26.37 29.41
N LYS A 62 6.33 -26.61 28.09
CA LYS A 62 7.19 -25.93 27.10
C LYS A 62 6.40 -25.60 25.84
N VAL A 63 6.65 -24.44 25.26
CA VAL A 63 6.00 -24.04 24.00
C VAL A 63 7.00 -24.22 22.86
N ARG A 64 6.72 -25.15 21.95
CA ARG A 64 7.37 -25.21 20.63
C ARG A 64 6.26 -25.08 19.59
N ALA A 65 6.05 -23.84 19.16
CA ALA A 65 5.10 -23.52 18.11
C ALA A 65 5.86 -22.93 16.94
N ILE A 66 5.74 -23.55 15.76
CA ILE A 66 6.19 -22.96 14.51
C ILE A 66 5.07 -22.03 14.08
N ILE A 67 5.12 -20.82 14.60
CA ILE A 67 4.25 -19.73 14.19
C ILE A 67 4.97 -19.10 13.01
N LEU A 68 4.47 -19.32 11.80
CA LEU A 68 4.96 -18.60 10.64
C LEU A 68 4.88 -17.10 10.97
N LYS A 69 6.02 -16.38 10.95
CA LYS A 69 6.02 -14.90 11.03
C LYS A 69 5.46 -14.42 9.69
N GLY A 70 4.14 -14.54 9.58
CA GLY A 70 3.46 -14.87 8.36
C GLY A 70 1.98 -15.09 8.62
N ARG A 71 1.10 -14.11 8.73
CA ARG A 71 1.18 -12.65 8.85
C ARG A 71 -0.25 -12.29 9.32
N GLN A 72 -0.36 -11.37 10.28
CA GLN A 72 -1.55 -10.56 10.56
C GLN A 72 -2.90 -11.16 10.14
N GLN A 73 -3.56 -11.91 11.02
CA GLN A 73 -5.01 -12.02 10.87
C GLN A 73 -5.59 -10.61 11.03
N GLY A 74 -5.92 -10.01 9.88
CA GLY A 74 -6.72 -8.82 9.74
C GLY A 74 -6.12 -7.59 9.06
N CYS A 75 -5.14 -7.72 8.17
CA CYS A 75 -4.96 -6.71 7.13
C CYS A 75 -5.21 -7.30 5.74
N CYS A 76 -6.39 -7.87 5.54
CA CYS A 76 -6.64 -8.71 4.38
C CYS A 76 -7.64 -8.07 3.43
N LEU A 77 -7.56 -8.47 2.17
CA LEU A 77 -8.36 -7.96 1.06
C LEU A 77 -9.17 -9.08 0.43
N SER A 78 -10.24 -8.72 -0.26
CA SER A 78 -11.05 -9.67 -1.01
C SER A 78 -10.28 -10.27 -2.20
N PRO A 79 -10.47 -11.55 -2.57
CA PRO A 79 -9.76 -12.21 -3.67
C PRO A 79 -9.89 -11.52 -5.04
N ASP A 80 -10.99 -10.81 -5.27
CA ASP A 80 -11.24 -10.01 -6.49
C ASP A 80 -10.48 -8.67 -6.52
N THR A 81 -9.78 -8.30 -5.45
CA THR A 81 -9.03 -7.04 -5.38
C THR A 81 -7.90 -7.03 -6.39
N LEU A 82 -7.86 -6.02 -7.26
CA LEU A 82 -6.85 -5.85 -8.29
C LEU A 82 -5.61 -5.16 -7.71
N ILE A 83 -4.47 -5.83 -7.80
CA ILE A 83 -3.17 -5.31 -7.41
C ILE A 83 -2.53 -4.64 -8.62
N THR A 84 -2.08 -3.40 -8.47
CA THR A 84 -1.30 -2.72 -9.50
C THR A 84 0.12 -3.29 -9.51
N MET A 85 0.48 -3.93 -10.61
CA MET A 85 1.77 -4.56 -10.82
C MET A 85 2.86 -3.51 -11.08
N ALA A 86 4.14 -3.89 -10.95
CA ALA A 86 5.26 -2.97 -11.19
C ALA A 86 5.36 -2.52 -12.66
N ASN A 87 4.83 -3.30 -13.59
CA ASN A 87 4.68 -2.91 -15.00
C ASN A 87 3.39 -2.11 -15.26
N LEU A 88 2.71 -1.62 -14.22
CA LEU A 88 1.45 -0.87 -14.24
C LEU A 88 0.25 -1.61 -14.82
N THR A 89 0.39 -2.90 -15.16
CA THR A 89 -0.77 -3.78 -15.39
C THR A 89 -1.44 -4.12 -14.06
N SER A 90 -2.54 -4.86 -14.10
CA SER A 90 -3.25 -5.27 -12.89
C SER A 90 -3.50 -6.76 -12.89
N LYS A 91 -3.50 -7.32 -11.68
CA LYS A 91 -3.67 -8.76 -11.45
C LYS A 91 -4.54 -8.94 -10.20
N PRO A 92 -5.56 -9.81 -10.23
CA PRO A 92 -6.30 -10.14 -9.01
C PRO A 92 -5.35 -10.63 -7.92
N ILE A 93 -5.58 -10.21 -6.68
CA ILE A 93 -4.77 -10.62 -5.52
C ILE A 93 -4.78 -12.14 -5.35
N ASP A 94 -5.84 -12.80 -5.81
CA ASP A 94 -5.97 -14.26 -5.87
C ASP A 94 -4.97 -14.94 -6.82
N GLU A 95 -4.48 -14.23 -7.83
CA GLU A 95 -3.50 -14.77 -8.78
C GLU A 95 -2.07 -14.31 -8.46
N VAL A 96 -1.90 -13.28 -7.62
CA VAL A 96 -0.58 -12.80 -7.20
C VAL A 96 0.16 -13.89 -6.43
N VAL A 97 1.45 -14.09 -6.75
CA VAL A 97 2.31 -15.10 -6.13
C VAL A 97 3.59 -14.46 -5.54
N PRO A 98 4.23 -15.11 -4.55
CA PRO A 98 5.54 -14.67 -4.07
C PRO A 98 6.55 -14.59 -5.22
N GLY A 99 7.37 -13.53 -5.23
CA GLY A 99 8.27 -13.18 -6.32
C GLY A 99 7.70 -12.17 -7.30
N ASP A 100 6.37 -12.00 -7.38
CA ASP A 100 5.75 -10.99 -8.24
C ASP A 100 6.21 -9.58 -7.86
N ARG A 101 6.39 -8.74 -8.88
CA ARG A 101 6.79 -7.33 -8.73
C ARG A 101 5.56 -6.44 -8.81
N ILE A 102 5.34 -5.63 -7.78
CA ILE A 102 4.14 -4.79 -7.64
C ILE A 102 4.47 -3.30 -7.41
N LEU A 103 3.52 -2.43 -7.72
CA LEU A 103 3.60 -1.00 -7.41
C LEU A 103 3.31 -0.78 -5.93
N SER A 104 4.11 0.11 -5.33
CA SER A 104 4.11 0.36 -3.91
C SER A 104 4.54 1.79 -3.57
N VAL A 105 4.54 2.14 -2.29
CA VAL A 105 5.01 3.44 -1.78
C VAL A 105 5.88 3.29 -0.54
N ASP A 106 6.73 4.28 -0.26
CA ASP A 106 7.47 4.32 1.01
C ASP A 106 6.49 4.21 2.21
N GLU A 107 6.75 3.28 3.13
CA GLU A 107 5.93 3.02 4.34
C GLU A 107 5.86 4.22 5.28
N GLU A 108 6.91 5.04 5.30
CA GLU A 108 7.00 6.27 6.10
C GLU A 108 7.37 7.49 5.26
N ILE A 109 7.02 8.65 5.78
CA ILE A 109 7.45 9.93 5.22
C ILE A 109 8.95 10.07 5.53
N GLY A 110 9.76 10.43 4.54
CA GLY A 110 11.20 10.55 4.73
C GLY A 110 11.59 11.66 5.72
N PRO A 111 12.81 11.59 6.30
CA PRO A 111 13.26 12.53 7.31
C PRO A 111 13.19 13.98 6.82
N ALA A 112 13.01 14.90 7.76
CA ALA A 112 12.99 16.32 7.45
C ALA A 112 14.37 16.74 6.93
N GLY A 113 14.44 17.22 5.69
CA GLY A 113 15.69 17.75 5.13
C GLY A 113 16.10 19.06 5.82
N ALA A 114 17.20 19.67 5.36
CA ALA A 114 17.75 20.92 5.91
C ALA A 114 16.74 22.08 6.08
N LYS A 115 15.61 22.05 5.33
CA LYS A 115 14.50 23.02 5.42
C LYS A 115 13.34 22.60 6.35
N LYS A 116 13.54 21.63 7.26
CA LYS A 116 12.54 21.08 8.21
C LYS A 116 11.24 20.54 7.59
N LYS A 117 11.14 20.39 6.26
CA LYS A 117 9.99 19.74 5.60
C LYS A 117 10.24 18.23 5.47
N LYS A 118 9.32 17.42 6.00
CA LYS A 118 9.32 15.95 5.83
C LYS A 118 9.23 15.62 4.33
N SER A 119 10.02 14.65 3.86
CA SER A 119 10.00 14.26 2.44
C SER A 119 8.77 13.38 2.15
N PRO A 120 7.89 13.74 1.20
CA PRO A 120 6.69 12.96 0.94
C PRO A 120 7.03 11.53 0.49
N ARG A 121 6.08 10.62 0.71
CA ARG A 121 6.13 9.22 0.24
C ARG A 121 6.42 9.17 -1.25
N LYS A 122 7.38 8.34 -1.65
CA LYS A 122 7.68 8.09 -3.05
C LYS A 122 7.16 6.72 -3.46
N MET A 123 6.83 6.59 -4.73
CA MET A 123 6.44 5.31 -5.33
C MET A 123 7.68 4.44 -5.53
N ARG A 124 7.50 3.14 -5.33
CA ARG A 124 8.53 2.10 -5.33
C ARG A 124 8.02 0.86 -6.02
N ALA A 125 8.92 0.13 -6.65
CA ALA A 125 8.67 -1.26 -6.99
C ALA A 125 8.94 -2.13 -5.76
N ALA A 126 7.99 -2.97 -5.37
CA ALA A 126 8.14 -3.93 -4.28
C ALA A 126 8.06 -5.37 -4.81
N THR A 127 8.64 -6.30 -4.07
CA THR A 127 8.52 -7.74 -4.34
C THR A 127 7.52 -8.33 -3.35
N VAL A 128 6.63 -9.18 -3.83
CA VAL A 128 5.74 -9.98 -2.98
C VAL A 128 6.58 -11.06 -2.31
N GLU A 129 6.66 -11.04 -1.00
CA GLU A 129 7.50 -11.97 -0.24
C GLU A 129 6.72 -13.20 0.21
N ALA A 130 5.43 -13.05 0.49
CA ALA A 130 4.53 -14.18 0.73
C ALA A 130 3.06 -13.76 0.64
N LYS A 131 2.21 -14.76 0.50
CA LYS A 131 0.76 -14.68 0.42
C LYS A 131 0.14 -15.67 1.41
N ALA A 132 -0.95 -15.28 2.05
CA ALA A 132 -1.74 -16.13 2.92
C ALA A 132 -3.23 -15.91 2.71
N GLU A 133 -4.05 -16.90 3.05
CA GLU A 133 -5.50 -16.84 2.96
C GLU A 133 -6.15 -17.38 4.24
N HIS A 134 -7.29 -16.81 4.61
CA HIS A 134 -8.15 -17.30 5.69
C HIS A 134 -9.57 -16.75 5.52
N VAL A 135 -10.46 -17.05 6.46
CA VAL A 135 -11.81 -16.48 6.52
C VAL A 135 -11.83 -15.38 7.58
N SER A 136 -12.39 -14.22 7.26
CA SER A 136 -12.53 -13.10 8.20
C SER A 136 -13.70 -12.20 7.81
N GLY A 137 -14.16 -11.37 8.74
CA GLY A 137 -15.20 -10.39 8.52
C GLY A 137 -14.76 -9.32 7.52
N MET A 138 -15.61 -9.07 6.52
CA MET A 138 -15.34 -8.19 5.39
C MET A 138 -16.18 -6.92 5.47
N TYR A 139 -15.55 -5.79 5.16
CA TYR A 139 -16.21 -4.53 4.92
C TYR A 139 -16.03 -4.10 3.48
N GLU A 140 -17.11 -3.62 2.88
CA GLU A 140 -17.13 -2.96 1.59
C GLU A 140 -17.21 -1.45 1.78
N ILE A 141 -16.27 -0.74 1.16
CA ILE A 141 -16.12 0.71 1.24
C ILE A 141 -16.29 1.28 -0.17
N SER A 142 -17.30 2.12 -0.36
CA SER A 142 -17.52 2.83 -1.63
C SER A 142 -16.90 4.22 -1.57
N LEU A 143 -16.17 4.60 -2.61
CA LEU A 143 -15.47 5.88 -2.73
C LEU A 143 -16.12 6.77 -3.80
N SER A 144 -16.03 8.09 -3.62
CA SER A 144 -16.65 9.11 -4.51
C SER A 144 -16.16 9.08 -5.96
N ASN A 145 -15.03 8.44 -6.23
CA ASN A 145 -14.49 8.23 -7.57
C ASN A 145 -14.98 6.94 -8.24
N GLY A 146 -15.93 6.23 -7.61
CA GLY A 146 -16.49 4.95 -8.08
C GLY A 146 -15.75 3.71 -7.55
N THR A 147 -14.58 3.88 -6.92
CA THR A 147 -13.77 2.75 -6.44
C THR A 147 -14.43 2.01 -5.29
N THR A 148 -14.41 0.68 -5.35
CA THR A 148 -14.89 -0.18 -4.25
C THR A 148 -13.74 -0.93 -3.61
N LEU A 149 -13.56 -0.78 -2.31
CA LEU A 149 -12.54 -1.48 -1.53
C LEU A 149 -13.20 -2.51 -0.62
N LYS A 150 -12.73 -3.76 -0.66
CA LYS A 150 -13.21 -4.84 0.20
C LYS A 150 -12.07 -5.34 1.07
N SER A 151 -12.15 -5.06 2.37
CA SER A 151 -11.08 -5.37 3.32
C SER A 151 -11.57 -5.71 4.73
N THR A 152 -10.73 -6.34 5.54
CA THR A 152 -11.01 -6.62 6.96
C THR A 152 -11.03 -5.36 7.82
N GLY A 153 -11.68 -5.41 8.99
CA GLY A 153 -11.83 -4.26 9.91
C GLY A 153 -10.51 -3.60 10.33
N ASN A 154 -9.48 -4.39 10.59
CA ASN A 154 -8.15 -3.90 10.97
C ASN A 154 -7.20 -3.69 9.78
N HIS A 155 -7.70 -3.72 8.54
CA HIS A 155 -6.92 -3.38 7.35
C HIS A 155 -6.65 -1.87 7.30
N ARG A 156 -5.45 -1.47 6.93
CA ARG A 156 -5.01 -0.07 6.96
C ARG A 156 -4.93 0.54 5.58
N TRP A 157 -5.78 1.54 5.36
CA TRP A 157 -5.70 2.41 4.20
C TRP A 157 -4.97 3.71 4.55
N LEU A 158 -4.23 4.28 3.60
CA LEU A 158 -3.63 5.61 3.78
C LEU A 158 -4.74 6.68 3.69
N SER A 159 -5.04 7.32 4.81
CA SER A 159 -6.07 8.36 4.94
C SER A 159 -5.44 9.70 5.31
N ARG A 160 -6.25 10.72 5.64
CA ARG A 160 -5.81 12.00 6.20
C ARG A 160 -6.28 12.17 7.63
N LYS A 161 -5.49 12.85 8.45
CA LYS A 161 -5.94 13.34 9.76
C LYS A 161 -7.21 14.19 9.60
N ARG A 162 -8.24 13.92 10.39
CA ARG A 162 -9.48 14.71 10.37
C ARG A 162 -9.17 16.16 10.76
N GLY A 163 -9.70 17.12 10.01
CA GLY A 163 -9.38 18.54 10.20
C GLY A 163 -7.98 18.94 9.72
N GLY A 164 -7.25 18.08 8.99
CA GLY A 164 -5.91 18.38 8.48
C GLY A 164 -5.59 17.70 7.15
N CYS A 165 -4.38 17.96 6.65
CA CYS A 165 -3.88 17.43 5.38
C CYS A 165 -2.81 16.35 5.54
N GLU A 166 -2.42 16.02 6.78
CA GLU A 166 -1.36 15.05 7.05
C GLU A 166 -1.83 13.60 6.73
N PRO A 167 -1.10 12.86 5.88
CA PRO A 167 -1.41 11.46 5.60
C PRO A 167 -1.13 10.57 6.81
N ILE A 168 -2.09 9.75 7.19
CA ILE A 168 -1.99 8.79 8.30
C ILE A 168 -2.52 7.42 7.87
N TRP A 169 -2.07 6.34 8.53
CA TRP A 169 -2.61 5.01 8.28
C TRP A 169 -3.81 4.79 9.19
N ARG A 170 -4.97 4.43 8.64
CA ARG A 170 -6.19 4.24 9.44
C ARG A 170 -6.81 2.88 9.14
N ASP A 171 -7.15 2.17 10.22
CA ASP A 171 -7.88 0.92 10.16
C ASP A 171 -9.32 1.15 9.68
N VAL A 172 -9.91 0.18 8.98
CA VAL A 172 -11.30 0.26 8.53
C VAL A 172 -12.28 0.48 9.67
N ASP A 173 -12.10 -0.20 10.81
CA ASP A 173 -12.94 -0.04 12.01
C ASP A 173 -12.95 1.40 12.56
N HIS A 174 -11.95 2.20 12.20
CA HIS A 174 -11.82 3.60 12.61
C HIS A 174 -12.20 4.60 11.49
N LEU A 175 -12.43 4.15 10.26
CA LEU A 175 -12.90 4.97 9.16
C LEU A 175 -14.35 5.40 9.40
N LYS A 176 -14.70 6.58 8.90
CA LYS A 176 -16.06 7.12 8.90
C LYS A 176 -16.42 7.60 7.50
N VAL A 177 -17.71 7.60 7.18
CA VAL A 177 -18.23 8.27 5.99
C VAL A 177 -17.78 9.73 6.00
N GLY A 178 -17.28 10.20 4.85
CA GLY A 178 -16.67 11.52 4.68
C GLY A 178 -15.15 11.58 4.94
N ASP A 179 -14.53 10.56 5.56
CA ASP A 179 -13.07 10.42 5.53
C ASP A 179 -12.59 10.20 4.08
N VAL A 180 -11.30 10.41 3.81
CA VAL A 180 -10.72 10.22 2.48
C VAL A 180 -9.68 9.10 2.47
N ILE A 181 -9.55 8.41 1.35
CA ILE A 181 -8.51 7.38 1.13
C ILE A 181 -7.58 7.84 0.01
N ARG A 182 -6.28 7.58 0.14
CA ARG A 182 -5.26 7.96 -0.84
C ARG A 182 -5.24 6.98 -2.00
N CYS A 183 -5.51 7.48 -3.21
CA CYS A 183 -5.28 6.75 -4.44
C CYS A 183 -3.94 7.12 -5.09
N ALA A 184 -3.27 6.13 -5.67
CA ALA A 184 -2.04 6.29 -6.47
C ALA A 184 -2.33 6.30 -7.97
N VAL A 185 -3.29 5.48 -8.39
CA VAL A 185 -3.78 5.35 -9.77
C VAL A 185 -5.31 5.25 -9.75
N THR A 186 -5.96 5.42 -10.89
CA THR A 186 -7.39 5.10 -11.04
C THR A 186 -7.62 3.62 -10.74
N GLU A 187 -8.81 3.26 -10.26
CA GLU A 187 -9.16 1.85 -10.10
C GLU A 187 -8.88 1.10 -11.42
N PRO A 188 -8.08 0.04 -11.38
CA PRO A 188 -7.83 -0.73 -12.58
C PRO A 188 -9.11 -1.43 -13.01
N GLU A 189 -9.43 -1.35 -14.29
CA GLU A 189 -10.42 -2.22 -14.88
C GLU A 189 -9.76 -3.60 -15.07
N ASN A 190 -10.53 -4.69 -14.94
CA ASN A 190 -10.05 -6.03 -15.29
C ASN A 190 -9.95 -6.13 -16.82
N ILE A 191 -8.91 -5.51 -17.38
CA ILE A 191 -8.78 -5.27 -18.82
C ILE A 191 -8.22 -6.53 -19.46
N CYS A 192 -9.05 -7.21 -20.25
CA CYS A 192 -8.54 -7.98 -21.37
C CYS A 192 -8.06 -6.99 -22.44
N ARG A 193 -6.76 -7.01 -22.78
CA ARG A 193 -6.20 -6.08 -23.78
C ARG A 193 -7.01 -6.16 -25.07
N THR A 194 -7.58 -5.03 -25.48
CA THR A 194 -8.36 -4.94 -26.71
C THR A 194 -7.41 -4.86 -27.91
N PHE A 195 -7.91 -5.21 -29.10
CA PHE A 195 -7.16 -5.02 -30.35
C PHE A 195 -6.66 -3.58 -30.48
N LYS A 196 -7.51 -2.58 -30.18
CA LYS A 196 -7.14 -1.16 -30.24
C LYS A 196 -6.06 -0.80 -29.21
N GLY A 197 -6.12 -1.35 -27.99
CA GLY A 197 -5.06 -1.19 -27.00
C GLY A 197 -3.72 -1.75 -27.48
N GLY A 198 -3.72 -2.97 -28.01
CA GLY A 198 -2.50 -3.58 -28.59
C GLY A 198 -1.96 -2.81 -29.79
N TRP A 199 -2.83 -2.29 -30.66
CA TRP A 199 -2.45 -1.42 -31.76
C TRP A 199 -1.79 -0.13 -31.26
N VAL A 200 -2.36 0.52 -30.23
CA VAL A 200 -1.75 1.70 -29.60
C VAL A 200 -0.39 1.36 -28.99
N GLY A 201 -0.23 0.19 -28.38
CA GLY A 201 1.07 -0.30 -27.89
C GLY A 201 2.10 -0.37 -29.01
N GLY A 202 1.73 -0.93 -30.16
CA GLY A 202 2.58 -0.97 -31.35
C GLY A 202 2.93 0.41 -31.91
N VAL A 203 1.97 1.34 -31.93
CA VAL A 203 2.20 2.74 -32.34
C VAL A 203 3.20 3.42 -31.41
N LEU A 204 3.06 3.23 -30.10
CA LEU A 204 3.98 3.77 -29.10
C LEU A 204 5.38 3.15 -29.20
N ASP A 205 5.47 1.85 -29.47
CA ASP A 205 6.76 1.18 -29.63
C ASP A 205 7.48 1.63 -30.90
N ALA A 206 6.75 1.87 -32.00
CA ALA A 206 7.32 2.36 -33.27
C ALA A 206 7.78 3.82 -33.18
N ASP A 207 6.89 4.73 -32.82
CA ASP A 207 7.08 6.19 -32.98
C ASP A 207 6.89 6.98 -31.68
N GLY A 208 6.53 6.31 -30.58
CA GLY A 208 6.37 6.94 -29.27
C GLY A 208 7.70 7.21 -28.57
N SER A 209 7.64 7.93 -27.45
CA SER A 209 8.79 8.17 -26.57
C SER A 209 8.35 8.15 -25.12
N CYS A 210 9.18 7.56 -24.26
CA CYS A 210 8.99 7.51 -22.82
C CYS A 210 10.17 8.18 -22.14
N SER A 211 9.98 9.40 -21.66
CA SER A 211 10.98 10.14 -20.90
C SER A 211 10.86 9.78 -19.43
N THR A 212 11.94 9.29 -18.83
CA THR A 212 12.03 8.97 -17.39
C THR A 212 12.99 9.91 -16.63
N SER A 213 13.77 10.72 -17.36
CA SER A 213 14.61 11.79 -16.80
C SER A 213 13.82 13.08 -16.62
N GLY A 214 13.90 13.72 -15.44
CA GLY A 214 13.16 14.94 -15.16
C GLY A 214 11.66 14.67 -14.94
N ALA A 215 10.78 15.26 -15.74
CA ALA A 215 9.35 14.94 -15.70
C ALA A 215 9.07 13.67 -16.50
N ALA A 216 8.43 12.68 -15.87
CA ALA A 216 7.99 11.48 -16.57
C ALA A 216 6.91 11.84 -17.58
N ARG A 217 7.03 11.31 -18.80
CA ARG A 217 6.15 11.63 -19.92
C ARG A 217 6.15 10.50 -20.94
N ILE A 218 4.96 10.18 -21.45
CA ILE A 218 4.79 9.42 -22.69
C ILE A 218 4.35 10.39 -23.78
N SER A 219 5.02 10.39 -24.93
CA SER A 219 4.67 11.24 -26.06
C SER A 219 4.63 10.48 -27.37
N PHE A 220 3.74 10.89 -28.26
CA PHE A 220 3.63 10.38 -29.63
C PHE A 220 3.60 11.56 -30.60
N SER A 221 4.53 11.58 -31.55
CA SER A 221 4.67 12.65 -32.54
C SER A 221 4.28 12.13 -33.92
N GLN A 222 3.31 12.77 -34.56
CA GLN A 222 2.81 12.33 -35.87
C GLN A 222 2.27 13.53 -36.67
N VAL A 223 2.33 13.45 -37.99
CA VAL A 223 1.62 14.42 -38.85
C VAL A 223 0.11 14.19 -38.76
N ALA A 224 -0.69 15.21 -39.08
CA ALA A 224 -2.15 15.07 -39.11
C ALA A 224 -2.59 13.93 -40.05
N GLY A 225 -3.48 13.07 -39.58
CA GLY A 225 -3.99 11.93 -40.32
C GLY A 225 -4.58 10.85 -39.42
N ARG A 226 -5.04 9.75 -40.04
CA ARG A 226 -5.83 8.70 -39.39
C ARG A 226 -5.17 8.09 -38.15
N VAL A 227 -3.85 7.88 -38.16
CA VAL A 227 -3.13 7.30 -37.02
C VAL A 227 -3.19 8.23 -35.80
N LEU A 228 -2.98 9.54 -36.01
CA LEU A 228 -3.05 10.53 -34.94
C LEU A 228 -4.47 10.65 -34.39
N ASP A 229 -5.47 10.64 -35.28
CA ASP A 229 -6.88 10.73 -34.89
C ASP A 229 -7.33 9.51 -34.08
N GLU A 230 -6.94 8.29 -34.51
CA GLU A 230 -7.21 7.06 -33.77
C GLU A 230 -6.52 7.01 -32.42
N TYR A 231 -5.27 7.45 -32.33
CA TYR A 231 -4.55 7.54 -31.06
C TYR A 231 -5.23 8.53 -30.10
N LYS A 232 -5.59 9.73 -30.58
CA LYS A 232 -6.33 10.71 -29.75
C LYS A 232 -7.72 10.21 -29.36
N GLY A 233 -8.42 9.53 -30.28
CA GLY A 233 -9.70 8.88 -30.01
C GLY A 233 -9.57 7.88 -28.86
N PHE A 234 -8.60 6.97 -28.94
CA PHE A 234 -8.32 6.01 -27.87
C PHE A 234 -8.08 6.69 -26.51
N LEU A 235 -7.31 7.78 -26.47
CA LEU A 235 -7.05 8.52 -25.23
C LEU A 235 -8.34 9.13 -24.66
N ARG A 236 -9.21 9.71 -25.50
CA ARG A 236 -10.50 10.27 -25.06
C ARG A 236 -11.46 9.19 -24.58
N ASP A 237 -11.61 8.12 -25.36
CA ASP A 237 -12.51 6.99 -25.06
C ASP A 237 -12.11 6.30 -23.74
N SER A 238 -10.80 6.26 -23.46
CA SER A 238 -10.25 5.68 -22.24
C SER A 238 -10.17 6.66 -21.06
N ASN A 239 -10.62 7.90 -21.23
CA ASN A 239 -10.53 8.98 -20.25
C ASN A 239 -9.10 9.28 -19.78
N ILE A 240 -8.14 9.26 -20.71
CA ILE A 240 -6.72 9.53 -20.47
C ILE A 240 -6.44 10.99 -20.81
N GLY A 241 -6.09 11.79 -19.79
CA GLY A 241 -5.70 13.18 -20.00
C GLY A 241 -4.40 13.33 -20.78
N PHE A 242 -4.42 14.16 -21.83
CA PHE A 242 -3.27 14.47 -22.66
C PHE A 242 -3.21 15.95 -23.04
N TYR A 243 -2.01 16.40 -23.40
CA TYR A 243 -1.73 17.70 -23.99
C TYR A 243 -1.28 17.53 -25.43
N GLU A 244 -1.59 18.51 -26.26
CA GLU A 244 -1.12 18.54 -27.63
C GLU A 244 -0.31 19.81 -27.86
N THR A 245 0.88 19.64 -28.45
CA THR A 245 1.69 20.74 -28.97
C THR A 245 1.93 20.51 -30.44
N ILE A 246 1.75 21.54 -31.25
CA ILE A 246 1.94 21.47 -32.71
C ILE A 246 3.22 22.21 -33.05
N ASP A 247 4.18 21.50 -33.64
CA ASP A 247 5.37 22.11 -34.20
C ASP A 247 5.07 22.61 -35.60
N THR A 248 4.98 23.94 -35.74
CA THR A 248 4.71 24.62 -37.01
C THR A 248 5.99 25.17 -37.65
N ARG A 249 7.18 24.79 -37.17
CA ARG A 249 8.45 25.25 -37.77
C ARG A 249 8.60 24.62 -39.16
N THR A 250 8.27 25.40 -40.18
CA THR A 250 8.20 24.97 -41.60
C THR A 250 9.52 25.06 -42.36
N LYS A 251 10.64 25.43 -41.72
CA LYS A 251 11.97 25.53 -42.36
C LYS A 251 13.07 24.99 -41.44
N ALA A 252 13.25 23.67 -41.40
CA ALA A 252 14.41 23.05 -40.78
C ALA A 252 15.48 22.74 -41.85
N GLY A 253 16.05 23.77 -42.49
CA GLY A 253 17.11 23.63 -43.51
C GLY A 253 16.64 23.74 -44.97
N GLU A 254 17.60 23.78 -45.91
CA GLU A 254 17.36 24.03 -47.34
C GLU A 254 16.74 22.83 -48.09
N TYR A 255 16.91 21.60 -47.59
CA TYR A 255 16.32 20.39 -48.17
C TYR A 255 15.98 19.40 -47.05
N THR A 256 14.70 19.22 -46.73
CA THR A 256 14.26 18.13 -45.84
C THR A 256 13.34 17.17 -46.58
N LYS A 257 13.60 15.88 -46.42
CA LYS A 257 12.77 14.78 -46.96
C LYS A 257 11.34 14.77 -46.40
N LEU A 258 11.08 15.51 -45.31
CA LEU A 258 9.84 15.51 -44.55
C LEU A 258 8.86 16.63 -44.97
N GLY A 259 9.29 17.57 -45.82
CA GLY A 259 8.47 18.71 -46.24
C GLY A 259 8.13 19.68 -45.11
N ASN A 260 7.12 20.52 -45.34
CA ASN A 260 6.76 21.65 -44.45
C ASN A 260 5.50 21.36 -43.61
N LYS A 261 5.17 20.09 -43.38
CA LYS A 261 3.92 19.71 -42.67
C LYS A 261 4.07 19.91 -41.16
N PRO A 262 3.08 20.51 -40.48
CA PRO A 262 3.08 20.57 -39.02
C PRO A 262 3.10 19.18 -38.38
N VAL A 263 3.86 19.03 -37.30
CA VAL A 263 3.96 17.77 -36.54
C VAL A 263 3.26 17.95 -35.20
N HIS A 264 2.31 17.07 -34.91
CA HIS A 264 1.56 17.08 -33.66
C HIS A 264 2.28 16.17 -32.66
N CYS A 265 2.65 16.73 -31.51
CA CYS A 265 3.20 15.97 -30.38
C CYS A 265 2.14 15.88 -29.29
N VAL A 266 1.53 14.71 -29.15
CA VAL A 266 0.58 14.36 -28.10
C VAL A 266 1.34 13.83 -26.89
N ARG A 267 1.09 14.39 -25.71
CA ARG A 267 1.87 14.13 -24.48
C ARG A 267 0.96 13.75 -23.33
N VAL A 268 1.30 12.68 -22.63
CA VAL A 268 0.64 12.20 -21.42
C VAL A 268 1.63 12.34 -20.27
N ASP A 269 1.34 13.29 -19.37
CA ASP A 269 2.30 13.74 -18.35
C ASP A 269 1.89 13.37 -16.93
N SER A 270 0.60 13.11 -16.68
CA SER A 270 0.11 12.74 -15.35
C SER A 270 0.38 11.26 -15.09
N PHE A 271 0.88 10.91 -13.90
CA PHE A 271 1.15 9.50 -13.57
C PHE A 271 -0.09 8.60 -13.66
N PRO A 272 -1.28 8.97 -13.15
CA PRO A 272 -2.49 8.17 -13.33
C PRO A 272 -2.84 7.95 -14.80
N SER A 273 -2.72 8.98 -15.65
CA SER A 273 -2.93 8.86 -17.10
C SER A 273 -1.89 7.95 -17.76
N MET A 274 -0.62 8.07 -17.39
CA MET A 274 0.46 7.21 -17.91
C MET A 274 0.26 5.76 -17.47
N ALA A 275 -0.10 5.52 -16.21
CA ALA A 275 -0.39 4.19 -15.70
C ALA A 275 -1.59 3.57 -16.44
N LYS A 276 -2.67 4.32 -16.66
CA LYS A 276 -3.83 3.87 -17.43
C LYS A 276 -3.46 3.57 -18.90
N LEU A 277 -2.68 4.45 -19.54
CA LEU A 277 -2.20 4.23 -20.92
C LEU A 277 -1.36 2.95 -21.01
N VAL A 278 -0.38 2.78 -20.13
CA VAL A 278 0.50 1.59 -20.12
C VAL A 278 -0.30 0.32 -19.84
N ALA A 279 -1.23 0.35 -18.87
CA ALA A 279 -2.07 -0.79 -18.54
C ALA A 279 -2.90 -1.27 -19.75
N LEU A 280 -3.50 -0.33 -20.48
CA LEU A 280 -4.38 -0.63 -21.61
C LEU A 280 -3.62 -0.98 -22.90
N SER A 281 -2.45 -0.39 -23.13
CA SER A 281 -1.72 -0.51 -24.40
C SER A 281 -0.53 -1.47 -24.37
N GLY A 282 0.09 -1.67 -23.20
CA GLY A 282 1.18 -2.63 -23.01
C GLY A 282 2.40 -2.47 -23.90
N PRO A 283 2.97 -1.26 -24.07
CA PRO A 283 4.19 -1.05 -24.86
C PRO A 283 5.36 -1.84 -24.27
N ILE A 284 6.20 -2.42 -25.13
CA ILE A 284 7.31 -3.30 -24.73
C ILE A 284 8.60 -2.50 -24.56
N ARG A 285 8.80 -1.43 -25.34
CA ARG A 285 10.06 -0.67 -25.37
C ARG A 285 10.25 0.26 -24.17
N PHE A 286 9.18 0.62 -23.48
CA PHE A 286 9.20 1.71 -22.50
C PHE A 286 9.78 1.26 -21.14
N ASP A 287 10.61 2.12 -20.53
CA ASP A 287 11.05 1.96 -19.14
C ASP A 287 9.91 2.34 -18.17
N ILE A 288 9.04 1.38 -17.89
CA ILE A 288 7.87 1.57 -17.04
C ILE A 288 8.26 1.91 -15.60
N ALA A 289 9.32 1.28 -15.06
CA ALA A 289 9.75 1.53 -13.70
C ALA A 289 10.24 2.98 -13.52
N GLY A 290 11.00 3.51 -14.49
CA GLY A 290 11.47 4.89 -14.48
C GLY A 290 10.35 5.96 -14.50
N ILE A 291 9.12 5.59 -14.89
CA ILE A 291 7.95 6.48 -14.86
C ILE A 291 7.55 6.83 -13.42
N TYR A 292 7.76 5.93 -12.45
CA TYR A 292 7.26 6.10 -11.07
C TYR A 292 8.33 6.01 -9.99
N GLU A 293 9.42 5.27 -10.20
CA GLU A 293 10.41 4.96 -9.16
C GLU A 293 11.00 6.24 -8.56
N GLY A 294 10.87 6.39 -7.23
CA GLY A 294 11.37 7.56 -6.51
C GLY A 294 10.57 8.85 -6.70
N ARG A 295 9.43 8.81 -7.41
CA ARG A 295 8.54 9.96 -7.65
C ARG A 295 7.41 10.03 -6.64
N LYS A 296 6.86 11.23 -6.43
CA LYS A 296 5.75 11.47 -5.51
C LYS A 296 4.43 10.98 -6.10
N LEU A 297 3.51 10.57 -5.23
CA LEU A 297 2.12 10.30 -5.61
C LEU A 297 1.45 11.55 -6.21
N SER A 298 0.64 11.38 -7.25
CA SER A 298 -0.03 12.49 -7.95
C SER A 298 -1.06 13.23 -7.11
N ALA A 299 -1.17 14.55 -7.34
CA ALA A 299 -2.26 15.34 -6.80
C ALA A 299 -3.57 15.06 -7.55
N SER A 300 -4.69 15.50 -6.99
CA SER A 300 -5.96 15.44 -7.70
C SER A 300 -5.93 16.31 -8.96
N SER A 301 -6.64 15.87 -9.99
CA SER A 301 -6.88 16.59 -11.24
C SER A 301 -8.33 16.36 -11.67
N THR A 302 -8.76 17.03 -12.74
CA THR A 302 -10.10 16.84 -13.30
C THR A 302 -10.42 15.39 -13.66
N LEU A 303 -9.39 14.59 -14.00
CA LEU A 303 -9.54 13.20 -14.44
C LEU A 303 -9.09 12.17 -13.38
N PHE A 304 -8.64 12.64 -12.22
CA PHE A 304 -8.14 11.77 -11.16
C PHE A 304 -8.39 12.37 -9.79
N GLU A 305 -9.27 11.74 -9.01
CA GLU A 305 -9.46 12.08 -7.62
C GLU A 305 -8.45 11.32 -6.76
N ALA A 306 -7.45 12.03 -6.22
CA ALA A 306 -6.35 11.41 -5.50
C ALA A 306 -6.65 11.21 -4.00
N TRP A 307 -7.78 11.72 -3.53
CA TRP A 307 -8.29 11.64 -2.16
C TRP A 307 -9.83 11.54 -2.16
N PRO A 308 -10.41 10.51 -2.80
CA PRO A 308 -11.85 10.32 -2.81
C PRO A 308 -12.41 10.15 -1.41
N LYS A 309 -13.62 10.65 -1.22
CA LYS A 309 -14.37 10.54 0.03
C LYS A 309 -15.01 9.16 0.14
N ILE A 310 -15.08 8.65 1.36
CA ILE A 310 -15.86 7.46 1.68
C ILE A 310 -17.33 7.84 1.68
N GLU A 311 -18.10 7.22 0.80
CA GLU A 311 -19.54 7.41 0.66
C GLU A 311 -20.32 6.40 1.52
N SER A 312 -19.84 5.17 1.62
CA SER A 312 -20.44 4.15 2.47
C SER A 312 -19.41 3.14 2.99
N ILE A 313 -19.69 2.56 4.15
CA ILE A 313 -18.97 1.44 4.74
C ILE A 313 -20.03 0.43 5.17
N ARG A 314 -19.98 -0.79 4.64
CA ARG A 314 -20.95 -1.86 4.95
C ARG A 314 -20.22 -3.14 5.34
N TYR A 315 -20.66 -3.77 6.42
CA TYR A 315 -20.23 -5.13 6.73
C TYR A 315 -20.95 -6.11 5.80
N VAL A 316 -20.20 -6.98 5.13
CA VAL A 316 -20.70 -7.91 4.10
C VAL A 316 -20.80 -9.36 4.63
N GLY A 317 -20.17 -9.64 5.77
CA GLY A 317 -20.13 -11.00 6.35
C GLY A 317 -18.71 -11.56 6.38
N GLU A 318 -18.60 -12.83 6.75
CA GLU A 318 -17.33 -13.55 6.74
C GLU A 318 -17.08 -14.17 5.37
N THR A 319 -15.92 -13.91 4.78
CA THR A 319 -15.54 -14.43 3.46
C THR A 319 -14.06 -14.77 3.42
N ARG A 320 -13.63 -15.44 2.35
CA ARG A 320 -12.22 -15.69 2.07
C ARG A 320 -11.52 -14.35 1.89
N VAL A 321 -10.42 -14.14 2.61
CA VAL A 321 -9.58 -12.96 2.55
C VAL A 321 -8.14 -13.34 2.28
N ILE A 322 -7.41 -12.47 1.59
CA ILE A 322 -6.03 -12.68 1.20
C ILE A 322 -5.14 -11.61 1.83
N ASP A 323 -4.04 -12.04 2.42
CA ASP A 323 -2.98 -11.19 2.95
C ASP A 323 -1.74 -11.29 2.06
N LEU A 324 -1.12 -10.14 1.80
CA LEU A 324 0.14 -10.03 1.07
C LEU A 324 1.15 -9.32 1.97
N GLN A 325 2.36 -9.88 2.10
CA GLN A 325 3.50 -9.06 2.53
C GLN A 325 4.49 -8.82 1.40
N THR A 326 4.99 -7.60 1.41
CA THR A 326 5.75 -6.95 0.37
C THR A 326 6.98 -6.33 1.00
N SER A 327 8.08 -6.24 0.25
CA SER A 327 9.36 -5.74 0.76
C SER A 327 9.32 -4.29 1.28
N THR A 328 8.34 -3.50 0.86
CA THR A 328 8.14 -2.10 1.30
C THR A 328 7.00 -1.94 2.31
N LYS A 329 6.37 -3.04 2.74
CA LYS A 329 5.22 -3.10 3.67
C LYS A 329 3.95 -2.37 3.21
N THR A 330 3.87 -1.99 1.95
CA THR A 330 2.72 -1.34 1.31
C THR A 330 2.53 -1.90 -0.09
N PHE A 331 1.38 -1.62 -0.69
CA PHE A 331 1.07 -1.92 -2.08
C PHE A 331 -0.16 -1.13 -2.54
N ILE A 332 -0.46 -1.17 -3.84
CA ILE A 332 -1.62 -0.51 -4.43
C ILE A 332 -2.72 -1.54 -4.76
N ALA A 333 -3.88 -1.38 -4.14
CA ALA A 333 -5.04 -2.28 -4.24
C ALA A 333 -6.27 -1.49 -4.71
N ASN A 334 -6.87 -1.89 -5.83
CA ASN A 334 -7.93 -1.14 -6.54
C ASN A 334 -7.58 0.36 -6.72
N GLY A 335 -6.29 0.64 -6.94
CA GLY A 335 -5.77 2.01 -7.07
C GLY A 335 -5.52 2.75 -5.75
N ALA A 336 -5.96 2.22 -4.61
CA ALA A 336 -5.76 2.79 -3.27
C ALA A 336 -4.49 2.25 -2.57
N VAL A 337 -3.91 3.05 -1.67
CA VAL A 337 -2.66 2.71 -0.95
C VAL A 337 -2.96 1.89 0.32
N SER A 338 -2.44 0.65 0.37
CA SER A 338 -2.62 -0.37 1.42
C SER A 338 -1.34 -0.61 2.25
N HIS A 339 -1.46 -1.16 3.48
CA HIS A 339 -0.34 -1.43 4.42
C HIS A 339 -0.41 -2.80 5.14
N ASN A 340 0.78 -3.30 5.57
CA ASN A 340 0.99 -4.58 6.29
C ASN A 340 1.32 -4.39 7.82
N SER A 341 0.56 -4.94 8.77
CA SER A 341 0.69 -5.01 10.27
C SER A 341 1.86 -5.81 11.00
N THR A 342 1.94 -5.76 12.35
CA THR A 342 3.16 -5.95 13.22
C THR A 342 3.07 -6.78 14.55
N LEU A 343 2.03 -7.60 14.78
CA LEU A 343 1.74 -8.30 16.07
C LEU A 343 2.87 -9.04 16.83
N ILE A 344 3.58 -9.99 16.20
CA ILE A 344 4.29 -11.08 16.91
C ILE A 344 5.37 -10.62 17.89
N GLU A 345 5.92 -9.43 17.64
CA GLU A 345 6.99 -8.86 18.44
C GLU A 345 6.59 -8.51 19.87
N ALA A 346 5.40 -7.97 20.05
CA ALA A 346 4.93 -7.50 21.36
C ALA A 346 4.76 -8.65 22.37
N ARG A 347 4.37 -9.83 21.89
CA ARG A 347 4.17 -11.02 22.73
C ARG A 347 5.48 -11.56 23.29
N TYR A 348 6.55 -11.57 22.49
CA TYR A 348 7.86 -12.05 22.95
C TYR A 348 8.51 -11.09 23.94
N TYR A 349 8.34 -9.78 23.75
CA TYR A 349 8.77 -8.77 24.73
C TYR A 349 8.15 -9.03 26.12
N TRP A 350 6.82 -9.18 26.22
CA TRP A 350 6.10 -9.48 27.47
C TRP A 350 6.65 -10.70 28.22
N ARG A 351 6.86 -11.82 27.53
CA ARG A 351 7.37 -13.04 28.18
C ARG A 351 8.79 -12.91 28.69
N THR A 352 9.58 -12.02 28.10
CA THR A 352 11.00 -11.85 28.44
C THR A 352 11.15 -11.02 29.69
N ILE A 353 10.41 -9.92 29.82
CA ILE A 353 10.56 -8.99 30.95
C ILE A 353 10.12 -9.59 32.29
N PHE A 354 9.18 -10.53 32.28
CA PHE A 354 8.64 -11.16 33.49
C PHE A 354 9.36 -12.43 33.92
N ARG A 355 10.43 -12.84 33.21
CA ARG A 355 11.17 -14.06 33.50
C ARG A 355 12.66 -13.76 33.69
N SER A 356 13.10 -13.80 34.93
CA SER A 356 14.53 -13.66 35.25
C SER A 356 15.34 -14.78 34.58
N GLY A 357 16.50 -14.41 34.03
CA GLY A 357 17.43 -15.36 33.39
C GLY A 357 17.03 -15.85 31.99
N VAL A 358 15.99 -15.29 31.37
CA VAL A 358 15.57 -15.66 30.00
C VAL A 358 16.01 -14.59 28.99
N ARG A 359 16.52 -15.00 27.83
CA ARG A 359 16.87 -14.13 26.71
C ARG A 359 15.98 -14.42 25.51
N THR A 360 15.50 -13.37 24.84
CA THR A 360 14.77 -13.48 23.57
C THR A 360 15.69 -13.04 22.43
N PHE A 361 15.79 -13.89 21.41
CA PHE A 361 16.62 -13.63 20.23
C PHE A 361 15.77 -13.10 19.09
N ILE A 362 16.20 -11.99 18.50
CA ILE A 362 15.68 -11.48 17.23
C ILE A 362 16.70 -11.84 16.16
N LEU A 363 16.29 -12.67 15.19
CA LEU A 363 17.16 -13.10 14.10
C LEU A 363 16.46 -12.84 12.77
N ALA A 364 17.08 -12.02 11.92
CA ALA A 364 16.72 -11.86 10.53
C ALA A 364 17.94 -12.17 9.64
N HIS A 365 17.70 -12.41 8.36
CA HIS A 365 18.77 -12.67 7.39
C HIS A 365 19.62 -11.42 7.08
N GLU A 366 19.09 -10.22 7.37
CA GLU A 366 19.77 -8.94 7.18
C GLU A 366 19.90 -8.14 8.48
N LYS A 367 21.01 -7.40 8.61
CA LYS A 367 21.29 -6.54 9.77
C LYS A 367 20.28 -5.41 9.92
N ASP A 368 19.89 -4.76 8.84
CA ASP A 368 18.93 -3.64 8.90
C ASP A 368 17.53 -4.11 9.29
N SER A 369 17.12 -5.27 8.78
CA SER A 369 15.90 -5.96 9.22
C SER A 369 15.96 -6.26 10.72
N THR A 370 17.08 -6.81 11.21
CA THR A 370 17.28 -7.08 12.65
C THR A 370 17.20 -5.79 13.48
N SER A 371 17.86 -4.71 13.06
CA SER A 371 17.86 -3.41 13.74
C SER A 371 16.46 -2.81 13.81
N SER A 372 15.68 -2.88 12.73
CA SER A 372 14.32 -2.33 12.68
C SER A 372 13.35 -3.02 13.64
N ILE A 373 13.47 -4.35 13.75
CA ILE A 373 12.70 -5.20 14.67
C ILE A 373 13.17 -4.94 16.12
N TYR A 374 14.48 -4.85 16.35
CA TYR A 374 15.02 -4.53 17.67
C TYR A 374 14.54 -3.18 18.20
N GLU A 375 14.52 -2.13 17.37
CA GLU A 375 14.02 -0.80 17.74
C GLU A 375 12.54 -0.81 18.17
N MET A 376 11.73 -1.74 17.66
CA MET A 376 10.34 -1.89 18.09
C MET A 376 10.25 -2.55 19.49
N ALA A 377 11.05 -3.59 19.75
CA ALA A 377 11.15 -4.19 21.09
C ALA A 377 11.71 -3.23 22.15
N LYS A 378 12.75 -2.46 21.79
CA LYS A 378 13.33 -1.41 22.63
C LYS A 378 12.30 -0.38 23.05
N ARG A 379 11.42 0.01 22.13
CA ARG A 379 10.34 0.96 22.41
C ARG A 379 9.29 0.42 23.37
N TYR A 380 8.94 -0.86 23.27
CA TYR A 380 8.09 -1.50 24.29
C TYR A 380 8.74 -1.41 25.67
N HIS A 381 10.06 -1.54 25.74
CA HIS A 381 10.81 -1.46 27.00
C HIS A 381 10.85 -0.07 27.60
N GLU A 382 11.25 0.93 26.82
CA GLU A 382 11.41 2.30 27.28
C GLU A 382 10.10 2.95 27.76
N ASN A 383 8.96 2.46 27.29
CA ASN A 383 7.64 3.04 27.55
C ASN A 383 6.73 2.14 28.40
N CYS A 384 7.25 1.03 28.93
CA CYS A 384 6.55 0.19 29.89
C CYS A 384 6.64 0.86 31.27
N PRO A 385 5.51 1.27 31.88
CA PRO A 385 5.49 2.04 33.14
C PRO A 385 5.95 1.25 34.37
#